data_AF-A0A1F8DFL4-F1
#
_entry.id   AF-A0A1F8DFL4-F1
#
_cell.length_a   1.000
_cell.length_b   1.000
_cell.length_c   1.000
_cell.angle_alpha   90.00
_cell.angle_beta   90.00
_cell.angle_gamma   90.00
#
_symmetry.space_group_name_H-M   'P 1'
#
loop_
_entity.id
_entity.type
_entity.pdbx_description
1 polymer ?
#
loop_
_entity_poly.entity_id
_entity_poly.type
_entity_poly.pdbx_seq_one_letter_code
_entity_poly.pdbx_strand_id
1 'polypeptide(L)'
;MAYICDNCGKGVVIGRSQRHRRGVAGKRWLKRAPKTARTFKPNLQKISVLVNGKKVQMRLCTKCIKKLKKEKKLHSLVNVTLG
;
A
#
# COMPACT_ATOMS: atom_id res chain seq x y z
N MET A 1 -13.90 -9.28 2.57
CA MET A 1 -12.52 -9.07 3.08
C MET A 1 -12.19 -7.59 3.09
N ALA A 2 -11.87 -7.02 4.24
CA ALA A 2 -11.44 -5.64 4.35
C ALA A 2 -10.07 -5.43 3.65
N TYR A 3 -9.83 -4.25 3.05
CA TYR A 3 -8.57 -3.92 2.38
C TYR A 3 -7.51 -3.53 3.42
N ILE A 4 -7.10 -4.52 4.23
CA ILE A 4 -6.20 -4.39 5.38
C ILE A 4 -5.01 -5.33 5.18
N CYS A 5 -3.84 -4.91 5.64
CA CYS A 5 -2.66 -5.77 5.68
C CYS A 5 -2.76 -6.82 6.79
N ASP A 6 -2.59 -8.10 6.44
CA ASP A 6 -2.73 -9.20 7.41
C ASP A 6 -1.65 -9.18 8.52
N ASN A 7 -0.43 -8.72 8.21
CA ASN A 7 0.67 -8.66 9.19
C ASN A 7 0.72 -7.39 10.06
N CYS A 8 0.19 -6.25 9.61
CA CYS A 8 0.37 -4.98 10.33
C CYS A 8 -0.91 -4.15 10.50
N GLY A 9 -2.06 -4.66 10.06
CA GLY A 9 -3.33 -3.98 10.24
C GLY A 9 -3.49 -2.68 9.45
N LYS A 10 -2.55 -2.33 8.55
CA LYS A 10 -2.66 -1.10 7.75
C LYS A 10 -3.89 -1.18 6.86
N GLY A 11 -4.87 -0.33 7.19
CA GLY A 11 -6.09 -0.16 6.44
C GLY A 11 -6.08 1.10 5.60
N VAL A 12 -7.25 1.34 5.02
CA VAL A 12 -7.55 2.54 4.25
C VAL A 12 -7.71 3.72 5.20
N VAL A 13 -7.05 4.83 4.88
CA VAL A 13 -7.16 6.08 5.66
C VAL A 13 -7.93 7.11 4.83
N ILE A 14 -8.87 7.82 5.46
CA ILE A 14 -9.60 8.91 4.83
C ILE A 14 -8.84 10.22 5.06
N GLY A 15 -8.70 11.02 4.02
CA GLY A 15 -8.23 12.39 4.17
C GLY A 15 -8.82 13.31 3.11
N ARG A 16 -8.19 14.46 2.89
CA ARG A 16 -8.75 15.53 2.04
C ARG A 16 -7.74 16.03 1.03
N SER A 17 -8.22 16.33 -0.17
CA SER A 17 -7.49 17.15 -1.14
C SER A 17 -7.96 18.59 -1.02
N GLN A 18 -7.02 19.52 -0.89
CA GLN A 18 -7.28 20.95 -0.65
C GLN A 18 -6.26 21.84 -1.37
N ARG A 19 -5.60 21.28 -2.40
CA ARG A 19 -4.62 22.00 -3.22
C ARG A 19 -5.13 22.12 -4.64
N HIS A 20 -5.00 23.31 -5.21
CA HIS A 20 -5.24 23.56 -6.63
C HIS A 20 -4.15 22.89 -7.50
N ARG A 21 -4.45 22.73 -8.79
CA ARG A 21 -3.49 22.21 -9.79
C ARG A 21 -2.32 23.19 -9.99
N ARG A 22 -1.25 22.75 -10.64
CA ARG A 22 -0.11 23.62 -10.96
C ARG A 22 -0.56 24.70 -11.96
N GLY A 23 -0.17 25.96 -11.74
CA GLY A 23 -0.45 27.07 -12.67
C GLY A 23 -1.47 28.12 -12.18
N VAL A 24 -2.16 27.91 -11.06
CA VAL A 24 -3.16 28.89 -10.59
C VAL A 24 -2.49 30.11 -9.95
N ALA A 25 -2.62 31.28 -10.61
CA ALA A 25 -2.30 32.63 -10.13
C ALA A 25 -1.07 32.71 -9.20
N GLY A 26 0.07 32.23 -9.70
CA GLY A 26 1.38 32.38 -9.04
C GLY A 26 1.50 31.73 -7.65
N LYS A 27 0.83 30.59 -7.40
CA LYS A 27 0.78 29.89 -6.09
C LYS A 27 -0.01 30.62 -4.99
N ARG A 28 -0.45 31.87 -5.20
CA ARG A 28 -1.20 32.69 -4.21
C ARG A 28 -2.50 32.03 -3.78
N TRP A 29 -3.12 31.28 -4.70
CA TRP A 29 -4.40 30.60 -4.49
C TRP A 29 -4.26 29.12 -4.16
N LEU A 30 -3.05 28.57 -4.06
CA LEU A 30 -2.80 27.12 -4.01
C LEU A 30 -3.61 26.38 -2.91
N LYS A 31 -3.79 26.99 -1.73
CA LYS A 31 -4.48 26.38 -0.58
C LYS A 31 -5.99 26.72 -0.49
N ARG A 32 -6.53 27.51 -1.42
CA ARG A 32 -7.94 27.94 -1.44
C ARG A 32 -8.82 27.01 -2.30
N ALA A 33 -8.42 25.74 -2.47
CA ALA A 33 -9.22 24.79 -3.24
C ALA A 33 -10.38 24.24 -2.40
N PRO A 34 -11.51 23.88 -3.03
CA PRO A 34 -12.56 23.13 -2.36
C PRO A 34 -12.01 21.86 -1.72
N LYS A 35 -12.41 21.58 -0.48
CA LYS A 35 -11.97 20.40 0.26
C LYS A 35 -12.74 19.18 -0.27
N THR A 36 -12.09 18.34 -1.06
CA THR A 36 -12.68 17.09 -1.54
C THR A 36 -12.19 15.90 -0.71
N ALA A 37 -13.09 14.99 -0.34
CA ALA A 37 -12.72 13.76 0.34
C ALA A 37 -11.90 12.86 -0.59
N ARG A 38 -10.81 12.28 -0.07
CA ARG A 38 -10.01 11.29 -0.79
C ARG A 38 -9.64 10.14 0.12
N THR A 39 -9.53 8.97 -0.50
CA THR A 39 -9.26 7.72 0.19
C THR A 39 -7.83 7.28 -0.11
N PHE A 40 -7.01 7.11 0.93
CA PHE A 40 -5.64 6.64 0.83
C PHE A 40 -5.61 5.13 1.03
N LYS A 41 -5.49 4.40 -0.07
CA LYS A 41 -5.35 2.94 -0.04
C LYS A 41 -3.89 2.55 0.21
N PRO A 42 -3.60 1.65 1.17
CA PRO A 42 -2.26 1.10 1.33
C PRO A 42 -1.89 0.25 0.09
N ASN A 43 -0.61 0.23 -0.29
CA ASN A 43 -0.15 -0.65 -1.37
C ASN A 43 -0.06 -2.10 -0.85
N LEU A 44 -1.18 -2.83 -0.94
CA LEU A 44 -1.32 -4.23 -0.55
C LEU A 44 -1.14 -5.13 -1.78
N GLN A 45 -0.25 -6.10 -1.66
CA GLN A 45 0.03 -7.09 -2.69
C GLN A 45 -0.33 -8.48 -2.17
N LYS A 46 -0.90 -9.32 -3.03
CA LYS A 46 -1.14 -10.72 -2.71
C LYS A 46 0.17 -11.48 -2.89
N ILE A 47 0.68 -12.10 -1.83
CA ILE A 47 1.89 -12.92 -1.89
C ILE A 47 1.71 -14.23 -1.16
N SER A 48 2.42 -15.25 -1.63
CA SER A 48 2.51 -16.56 -0.98
C SER A 48 3.62 -16.52 0.07
N VAL A 49 3.29 -16.88 1.31
CA VAL A 49 4.23 -16.94 2.43
C VAL A 49 4.19 -18.32 3.04
N LEU A 50 5.34 -18.85 3.43
CA LEU A 50 5.44 -20.07 4.23
C LEU A 50 5.24 -19.69 5.70
N VAL A 51 4.10 -20.07 6.26
CA VAL A 51 3.80 -19.91 7.69
C VAL A 51 3.69 -21.31 8.28
N ASN A 52 4.55 -21.65 9.23
CA ASN A 52 4.55 -22.94 9.94
C ASN A 52 4.58 -24.15 8.98
N GLY A 53 5.40 -24.10 7.93
CA GLY A 53 5.54 -25.18 6.94
C GLY A 53 4.41 -25.26 5.90
N LYS A 54 3.35 -24.45 6.02
CA LYS A 54 2.25 -24.39 5.05
C LYS A 54 2.37 -23.13 4.18
N LYS A 55 2.13 -23.29 2.88
CA LYS A 55 2.07 -22.18 1.92
C LYS A 55 0.70 -21.51 2.04
N VAL A 56 0.67 -20.26 2.47
CA VAL A 56 -0.55 -19.47 2.64
C VAL A 56 -0.49 -18.22 1.77
N GLN A 57 -1.57 -17.90 1.08
CA GLN A 57 -1.71 -16.64 0.36
C GLN A 57 -2.25 -15.57 1.30
N MET A 58 -1.56 -14.44 1.39
CA MET A 58 -1.95 -13.31 2.24
C MET A 58 -1.76 -11.97 1.53
N ARG A 59 -2.52 -10.96 1.96
CA ARG A 59 -2.41 -9.58 1.48
C ARG A 59 -1.48 -8.79 2.40
N LEU A 60 -0.30 -8.47 1.89
CA LEU A 60 0.73 -7.78 2.65
C LEU A 60 1.08 -6.42 2.06
N CYS A 61 1.36 -5.46 2.94
CA CYS A 61 1.86 -4.16 2.53
C CYS A 61 3.33 -4.24 2.12
N THR A 62 3.76 -3.36 1.22
CA THR A 62 5.15 -3.32 0.72
C THR A 62 6.21 -3.22 1.83
N LYS A 63 5.93 -2.54 2.96
CA LYS A 63 6.85 -2.49 4.11
C LYS A 63 7.01 -3.86 4.77
N CYS A 64 5.93 -4.63 4.91
CA CYS A 64 5.97 -5.99 5.46
C CYS A 64 6.69 -6.93 4.50
N ILE A 65 6.41 -6.85 3.20
CA ILE A 65 7.10 -7.64 2.17
C ILE A 65 8.61 -7.38 2.22
N LYS A 66 9.03 -6.12 2.33
CA LYS A 66 10.44 -5.75 2.46
C LYS A 66 11.10 -6.36 3.69
N LYS A 67 10.42 -6.34 4.85
CA LYS A 67 10.93 -6.97 6.09
C LYS A 67 11.04 -8.49 5.95
N LEU A 68 9.99 -9.15 5.45
CA LEU A 68 9.96 -10.61 5.26
C LEU A 68 11.02 -11.08 4.25
N LYS A 69 11.27 -10.29 3.20
CA LYS A 69 12.37 -10.54 2.24
C LYS A 69 13.74 -10.45 2.92
N LYS A 70 13.94 -9.47 3.81
CA LYS A 70 15.20 -9.33 4.57
C LYS A 70 15.42 -10.48 5.56
N GLU A 71 14.35 -10.94 6.21
CA GLU A 71 14.39 -12.04 7.18
C GLU A 71 14.51 -13.43 6.54
N LYS A 72 14.61 -13.53 5.20
CA LYS A 72 14.64 -14.78 4.43
C LYS A 72 13.49 -15.75 4.70
N LYS A 73 12.45 -15.34 5.44
CA LYS A 73 11.20 -16.09 5.66
C LYS A 73 10.37 -16.28 4.39
N LEU A 74 10.72 -15.57 3.32
CA LEU A 74 10.24 -15.85 1.96
C LEU A 74 11.20 -16.85 1.29
N HIS A 75 11.13 -18.12 1.70
CA HIS A 75 11.75 -19.19 0.91
C HIS A 75 10.93 -19.36 -0.38
N SER A 76 11.52 -18.87 -1.47
CA SER A 76 11.26 -19.25 -2.87
C SER A 76 9.87 -19.83 -3.17
N LEU A 77 8.91 -18.94 -3.40
CA LEU A 77 7.94 -19.10 -4.49
C LEU A 77 7.82 -17.77 -5.20
N VAL A 78 8.98 -17.28 -5.65
CA VAL A 78 8.97 -16.32 -6.73
C VAL A 78 8.52 -17.12 -7.95
N ASN A 79 7.22 -17.11 -8.25
CA ASN A 79 6.84 -17.20 -9.65
C ASN A 79 7.33 -15.87 -10.24
N VAL A 80 8.63 -15.81 -10.54
CA VAL A 80 9.14 -14.85 -11.49
C VAL A 80 8.50 -15.31 -12.79
N THR A 81 7.33 -14.78 -13.12
CA THR A 81 6.97 -14.68 -14.54
C THR A 81 7.92 -13.63 -15.09
N LEU A 82 9.15 -14.07 -15.42
CA LEU A 82 9.98 -13.39 -16.41
C LEU A 82 9.27 -13.62 -17.74
N GLY A 83 8.48 -12.64 -18.12
CA GLY A 83 8.00 -12.42 -19.48
C GLY A 83 8.40 -11.01 -19.87
#